data_AF-A0A1I4BSW1-F1
#
_entry.id   AF-A0A1I4BSW1-F1
#
_cell.length_a   1.000
_cell.length_b   1.000
_cell.length_c   1.000
_cell.angle_alpha   90.00
_cell.angle_beta   90.00
_cell.angle_gamma   90.00
#
_symmetry.space_group_name_H-M   'P 1'
#
loop_
_entity.id
_entity.type
_entity.pdbx_description
1 polymer ?
#
loop_
_entity_poly.entity_id
_entity_poly.type
_entity_poly.pdbx_seq_one_letter_code
_entity_poly.pdbx_strand_id
1 'polypeptide(L)'
;MRAGAHTDYGSLTILLPQPGSGGLQIFTPEGEWREVPPVPGAFVINIGDLMARWTNDRWVSTLHRVVNADGSAVRRQSLAFFHQPNWHAEIACLESCLAPGEKPLYEPVLSGPYLMSKFQATVKPAA
;
A
#
# COMPACT_ATOMS: atom_id res chain seq x y z
N MET A 1 15.06 9.37 7.32
CA MET A 1 13.88 8.64 6.81
C MET A 1 14.38 7.63 5.79
N ARG A 2 13.87 6.39 5.78
CA ARG A 2 14.30 5.33 4.83
C ARG A 2 13.36 5.20 3.65
N ALA A 3 12.05 5.29 3.92
CA ALA A 3 11.00 5.40 2.91
C ALA A 3 9.99 6.47 3.36
N GLY A 4 9.59 7.35 2.44
CA GLY A 4 8.60 8.39 2.67
C GLY A 4 7.22 7.83 3.02
N ALA A 5 6.33 8.70 3.50
CA ALA A 5 4.93 8.33 3.67
C ALA A 5 4.27 8.11 2.29
N HIS A 6 3.67 6.94 2.08
CA HIS A 6 3.01 6.57 0.83
C HIS A 6 1.97 5.47 1.06
N THR A 7 1.14 5.25 0.04
CA THR A 7 0.33 4.05 -0.12
C THR A 7 0.88 3.22 -1.27
N ASP A 8 0.63 1.90 -1.24
CA ASP A 8 0.98 1.03 -2.36
C ASP A 8 -0.08 1.12 -3.45
N TYR A 9 0.29 0.96 -4.71
CA TYR A 9 -0.64 1.20 -5.83
C TYR A 9 -1.48 -0.01 -6.20
N GLY A 10 -0.95 -1.21 -5.97
CA GLY A 10 -1.51 -2.46 -6.48
C GLY A 10 -2.68 -2.98 -5.66
N SER A 11 -2.85 -4.31 -5.69
CA SER A 11 -3.87 -4.96 -4.87
C SER A 11 -3.34 -5.30 -3.48
N LEU A 12 -2.15 -5.88 -3.40
CA LEU A 12 -1.59 -6.41 -2.16
C LEU A 12 -0.07 -6.32 -2.18
N THR A 13 0.53 -6.14 -1.01
CA THR A 13 1.98 -6.19 -0.82
C THR A 13 2.32 -7.23 0.24
N ILE A 14 3.29 -8.08 -0.07
CA ILE A 14 3.87 -9.05 0.87
C ILE A 14 5.26 -8.56 1.23
N LEU A 15 5.45 -8.20 2.49
CA LEU A 15 6.70 -7.65 3.00
C LEU A 15 7.35 -8.64 3.98
N LEU A 16 8.57 -9.05 3.67
CA LEU A 16 9.46 -9.75 4.60
C LEU A 16 10.40 -8.74 5.26
N PRO A 17 10.18 -8.36 6.53
CA PRO A 17 11.14 -7.55 7.27
C PRO A 17 12.36 -8.40 7.66
N GLN A 18 13.53 -7.78 7.76
CA GLN A 18 14.68 -8.42 8.42
C GLN A 18 14.33 -8.72 9.89
N PRO A 19 14.64 -9.93 10.41
CA PRO A 19 14.43 -10.25 11.81
C PRO A 19 15.04 -9.22 12.76
N GLY A 20 14.28 -8.80 13.76
CA GLY A 20 14.71 -7.80 14.76
C GLY A 20 14.80 -6.36 14.24
N SER A 21 14.41 -6.08 12.98
CA SER A 21 14.41 -4.71 12.46
C SER A 21 13.12 -3.95 12.80
N GLY A 22 13.26 -2.71 13.28
CA GLY A 22 12.13 -1.81 13.53
C GLY A 22 11.90 -0.76 12.45
N GLY A 23 11.02 0.19 12.76
CA GLY A 23 10.86 1.44 12.02
C GLY A 23 9.82 1.45 10.89
N LEU A 24 9.16 0.34 10.59
CA LEU A 24 7.94 0.37 9.77
C LEU A 24 6.82 1.01 10.59
N GLN A 25 6.14 2.01 10.03
CA GLN A 25 5.03 2.69 10.68
C GLN A 25 3.83 2.81 9.75
N ILE A 26 2.63 2.69 10.32
CA ILE A 26 1.35 2.97 9.66
C ILE A 26 0.71 4.22 10.25
N PHE A 27 -0.07 4.94 9.44
CA PHE A 27 -0.89 6.05 9.91
C PHE A 27 -2.28 5.54 10.27
N THR A 28 -2.69 5.77 11.51
CA THR A 28 -3.93 5.25 12.06
C THR A 28 -5.12 6.18 11.80
N PRO A 29 -6.37 5.68 11.91
CA PRO A 29 -7.57 6.53 11.87
C PRO A 29 -7.58 7.62 12.94
N GLU A 30 -6.88 7.41 14.06
CA GLU A 30 -6.72 8.40 15.14
C GLU A 30 -5.77 9.56 14.76
N GLY A 31 -5.18 9.54 13.57
CA GLY A 31 -4.32 10.62 13.08
C GLY A 31 -2.87 10.54 13.58
N GLU A 32 -2.43 9.37 14.05
CA GLU A 32 -1.08 9.16 14.57
C GLU A 32 -0.32 8.05 13.84
N TRP A 33 1.01 8.14 13.86
CA TRP A 33 1.90 7.10 13.36
C TRP A 33 2.10 6.03 14.43
N ARG A 34 1.80 4.77 14.12
CA ARG A 34 2.08 3.61 14.98
C ARG A 34 3.09 2.67 14.35
N GLU A 35 3.98 2.14 15.18
CA GLU A 35 4.97 1.16 14.76
C GLU A 35 4.34 -0.21 14.50
N VAL A 36 4.83 -0.89 13.46
CA VAL A 36 4.50 -2.28 13.15
C VAL A 36 5.70 -3.13 13.57
N PRO A 37 5.63 -3.84 14.71
CA PRO A 37 6.75 -4.63 15.18
C PRO A 37 6.98 -5.84 14.26
N PRO A 38 8.25 -6.22 14.00
CA PRO A 38 8.54 -7.44 13.27
C PRO A 38 8.08 -8.65 14.10
N VAL A 39 7.29 -9.53 13.49
CA VAL A 39 6.89 -10.81 14.10
C VAL A 39 7.78 -11.92 13.53
N PRO A 40 8.53 -12.67 14.36
CA PRO A 40 9.37 -13.77 13.87
C PRO A 40 8.58 -14.80 13.06
N GLY A 41 9.09 -15.15 11.87
CA GLY A 41 8.45 -16.12 10.99
C GLY A 41 7.20 -15.63 10.26
N ALA A 42 6.89 -14.33 10.31
CA ALA A 42 5.72 -13.74 9.66
C ALA A 42 6.08 -12.79 8.53
N PHE A 43 5.16 -12.66 7.58
CA PHE A 43 5.13 -11.56 6.61
C PHE A 43 4.21 -10.45 7.12
N VAL A 44 4.54 -9.22 6.78
CA VAL A 44 3.59 -8.10 6.87
C VAL A 44 2.82 -8.05 5.56
N ILE A 45 1.50 -8.00 5.65
CA ILE A 45 0.60 -7.91 4.49
C ILE A 45 -0.18 -6.61 4.58
N ASN A 46 -0.15 -5.82 3.52
CA ASN A 46 -1.01 -4.64 3.37
C ASN A 46 -1.65 -4.65 1.97
N ILE A 47 -2.72 -3.88 1.82
CA ILE A 47 -3.36 -3.69 0.53
C ILE A 47 -2.93 -2.36 -0.09
N GLY A 48 -3.11 -2.27 -1.42
CA GLY A 48 -2.88 -1.05 -2.17
C GLY A 48 -4.15 -0.38 -2.69
N ASP A 49 -3.96 0.74 -3.35
CA ASP A 49 -5.01 1.62 -3.85
C ASP A 49 -6.00 0.90 -4.77
N LEU A 50 -5.54 -0.01 -5.64
CA LEU A 50 -6.44 -0.76 -6.51
C LEU A 50 -7.38 -1.68 -5.73
N MET A 51 -6.94 -2.29 -4.63
CA MET A 51 -7.83 -3.11 -3.79
C MET A 51 -8.82 -2.24 -2.99
N ALA A 52 -8.39 -1.07 -2.52
CA ALA A 52 -9.30 -0.12 -1.89
C ALA A 52 -10.44 0.29 -2.86
N ARG A 53 -10.09 0.62 -4.11
CA ARG A 53 -11.08 0.91 -5.16
C ARG A 53 -11.98 -0.28 -5.47
N TRP A 54 -11.41 -1.47 -5.56
CA TRP A 54 -12.16 -2.70 -5.85
C TRP A 54 -13.22 -2.99 -4.78
N THR A 55 -12.92 -2.66 -3.53
CA THR A 55 -13.77 -2.91 -2.37
C THR A 55 -14.63 -1.72 -1.95
N ASN A 56 -14.69 -0.66 -2.76
CA ASN A 56 -15.41 0.58 -2.44
C ASN A 56 -14.97 1.21 -1.10
N ASP A 57 -13.67 1.21 -0.82
CA ASP A 57 -13.05 1.64 0.44
C ASP A 57 -13.50 0.88 1.70
N ARG A 58 -14.19 -0.26 1.56
CA ARG A 58 -14.41 -1.15 2.70
C ARG A 58 -13.09 -1.67 3.27
N TRP A 59 -12.08 -1.85 2.41
CA TRP A 59 -10.70 -2.07 2.82
C TRP A 59 -9.85 -0.85 2.48
N VAL A 60 -8.99 -0.44 3.41
CA VAL A 60 -8.25 0.82 3.32
C VAL A 60 -6.81 0.59 2.88
N SER A 61 -6.38 1.29 1.81
CA SER A 61 -4.97 1.42 1.44
C SER A 61 -4.27 2.32 2.45
N THR A 62 -3.64 1.70 3.46
CA THR A 62 -3.15 2.42 4.65
C THR A 62 -1.83 3.13 4.34
N LEU A 63 -1.77 4.43 4.66
CA LEU A 63 -0.56 5.22 4.56
C LEU A 63 0.50 4.65 5.49
N HIS A 64 1.70 4.40 4.96
CA HIS A 64 2.79 3.81 5.71
C HIS A 64 4.14 4.47 5.33
N ARG A 65 5.13 4.33 6.21
CA ARG A 65 6.49 4.87 6.02
C ARG A 65 7.52 3.98 6.70
N VAL A 66 8.80 4.20 6.38
CA VAL A 66 9.91 3.57 7.12
C VAL A 66 10.85 4.65 7.67
N VAL A 67 10.95 4.72 8.99
CA VAL A 67 11.85 5.62 9.71
C VAL A 67 13.16 4.91 10.11
N ASN A 68 14.16 5.67 10.54
CA ASN A 68 15.35 5.08 11.16
C ASN A 68 15.00 4.74 12.61
N ALA A 69 14.98 3.46 12.97
CA ALA A 69 14.77 3.04 14.36
C ALA A 69 15.97 3.49 15.22
N ASP A 70 15.67 4.07 16.39
CA ASP A 70 16.62 4.45 17.45
C ASP A 70 17.76 5.40 17.03
N GLY A 71 17.58 6.16 15.94
CA GLY A 71 18.63 7.04 15.40
C GLY A 71 19.87 6.31 14.88
N SER A 72 19.86 4.97 14.89
CA SER A 72 21.00 4.16 14.50
C SER A 72 21.09 4.00 12.98
N ALA A 73 22.30 4.09 12.44
CA ALA A 73 22.59 3.84 11.02
C ALA A 73 22.67 2.33 10.69
N VAL A 74 22.14 1.45 11.56
CA VAL A 74 22.23 0.00 11.40
C VAL A 74 21.54 -0.41 10.12
N ARG A 75 22.25 -1.17 9.28
CA ARG A 75 21.71 -1.70 8.03
C ARG A 75 20.40 -2.44 8.29
N ARG A 76 19.34 -2.05 7.57
CA ARG A 76 18.06 -2.75 7.52
C ARG A 76 17.80 -3.22 6.10
N GLN A 77 17.36 -4.45 5.97
CA GLN A 77 16.90 -5.01 4.71
C GLN A 77 15.43 -5.43 4.83
N SER A 78 14.69 -5.33 3.75
CA SER A 78 13.37 -5.93 3.62
C SER A 78 13.14 -6.33 2.17
N LEU A 79 12.33 -7.35 1.94
CA LEU A 79 11.91 -7.77 0.61
C LEU A 79 10.42 -7.48 0.47
N ALA A 80 10.06 -6.66 -0.50
CA ALA A 80 8.68 -6.32 -0.81
C ALA A 80 8.30 -6.96 -2.15
N PHE A 81 7.22 -7.75 -2.14
CA PHE A 81 6.58 -8.27 -3.34
C PHE A 81 5.27 -7.52 -3.55
N PHE A 82 5.20 -6.73 -4.62
CA PHE A 82 4.03 -5.94 -4.98
C PHE A 82 3.16 -6.71 -5.97
N HIS A 83 2.02 -7.20 -5.50
CA HIS A 83 1.05 -7.89 -6.34
C HIS A 83 0.17 -6.89 -7.09
N GLN A 84 0.05 -7.10 -8.39
CA GLN A 84 -0.78 -6.30 -9.29
C GLN A 84 -1.85 -7.20 -9.93
N PRO A 85 -3.10 -6.74 -10.08
CA PRO A 85 -4.03 -7.38 -11.00
C PRO A 85 -3.43 -7.40 -12.41
N ASN A 86 -3.89 -8.34 -13.26
CA ASN A 86 -3.47 -8.42 -14.66
C ASN A 86 -3.55 -7.05 -15.34
N TRP A 87 -2.63 -6.76 -16.28
CA TRP A 87 -2.49 -5.43 -16.88
C TRP A 87 -3.80 -4.83 -17.42
N HIS A 88 -4.60 -5.65 -18.09
CA HIS A 88 -5.90 -5.26 -18.67
C HIS A 88 -7.09 -5.58 -17.77
N ALA A 89 -6.88 -5.97 -16.50
CA ALA A 89 -7.97 -6.17 -15.57
C ALA A 89 -8.67 -4.84 -15.32
N GLU A 90 -10.00 -4.84 -15.49
CA GLU A 90 -10.85 -3.74 -15.09
C GLU A 90 -11.10 -3.82 -13.58
N ILE A 91 -10.79 -2.72 -12.90
CA ILE A 91 -11.00 -2.52 -11.48
C ILE A 91 -12.24 -1.64 -11.35
N ALA A 92 -13.39 -2.30 -11.26
CA ALA A 92 -14.68 -1.73 -10.92
C ALA A 92 -15.12 -2.27 -9.55
N CYS A 93 -15.91 -1.50 -8.81
CA CYS A 93 -16.41 -1.91 -7.50
C CYS A 93 -17.07 -3.30 -7.57
N LEU A 94 -16.68 -4.21 -6.67
CA LEU A 94 -17.29 -5.53 -6.54
C LEU A 94 -18.74 -5.39 -6.06
N GLU A 95 -19.66 -6.13 -6.66
CA GLU A 95 -21.08 -6.10 -6.26
C GLU A 95 -21.28 -6.44 -4.77
N SER A 96 -20.51 -7.38 -4.23
CA SER A 96 -20.54 -7.74 -2.80
C SER A 96 -20.06 -6.63 -1.86
N CYS A 97 -19.42 -5.60 -2.41
CA CYS A 97 -18.93 -4.44 -1.68
C CYS A 97 -19.92 -3.27 -1.69
N LEU A 98 -21.06 -3.38 -2.39
CA LEU A 98 -22.13 -2.40 -2.39
C LEU A 98 -23.28 -2.83 -1.47
N ALA A 99 -23.72 -1.92 -0.61
CA ALA A 99 -24.99 -2.07 0.09
C ALA A 99 -26.18 -1.86 -0.88
N PRO A 100 -27.39 -2.37 -0.57
CA PRO A 100 -28.57 -2.12 -1.39
C PRO A 100 -28.82 -0.62 -1.61
N GLY A 101 -28.84 -0.19 -2.88
CA GLY A 101 -29.04 1.21 -3.28
C GLY A 101 -27.77 2.07 -3.27
N GLU A 102 -26.62 1.53 -2.87
CA GLU A 102 -25.33 2.19 -2.94
C GLU A 102 -24.81 2.20 -4.38
N LYS A 103 -24.01 3.23 -4.72
CA LYS A 103 -23.32 3.34 -6.00
C LYS A 103 -21.80 3.28 -5.78
N PRO A 104 -21.03 2.79 -6.76
CA PRO A 104 -19.58 2.86 -6.71
C PRO A 104 -19.08 4.28 -6.43
N LEU A 105 -18.09 4.41 -5.54
CA LEU A 105 -17.42 5.68 -5.23
C LEU A 105 -16.47 6.13 -6.34
N TYR A 106 -16.05 5.18 -7.17
CA TYR A 106 -15.02 5.38 -8.19
C TYR A 106 -15.51 4.91 -9.55
N GLU A 107 -15.14 5.66 -10.58
CA GLU A 107 -15.21 5.16 -11.96
C GLU A 107 -14.23 3.99 -12.16
N PRO A 108 -14.59 2.99 -12.99
CA PRO A 108 -13.71 1.88 -13.33
C PRO A 108 -12.37 2.35 -13.93
N VAL A 109 -11.30 1.61 -13.62
CA VAL A 109 -9.98 1.83 -14.23
C VAL A 109 -9.36 0.52 -14.70
N LEU A 110 -8.48 0.57 -15.69
CA LEU A 110 -7.61 -0.55 -16.02
C LEU A 110 -6.37 -0.55 -15.12
N SER A 111 -6.04 -1.73 -14.57
CA SER A 111 -4.92 -1.92 -13.61
C SER A 111 -3.59 -1.35 -14.10
N GLY A 112 -3.14 -1.74 -15.29
CA GLY A 112 -1.86 -1.32 -15.88
C GLY A 112 -1.77 0.19 -16.09
N PRO A 113 -2.71 0.82 -16.82
CA PRO A 113 -2.76 2.27 -16.98
C PRO A 113 -2.81 3.04 -15.65
N TYR A 114 -3.59 2.57 -14.67
CA TYR A 114 -3.64 3.18 -13.35
C TYR A 114 -2.27 3.17 -12.67
N LEU A 115 -1.60 2.00 -12.67
CA LEU A 115 -0.27 1.84 -12.10
C LEU A 115 0.74 2.78 -12.76
N MET A 116 0.76 2.87 -14.09
CA MET A 116 1.67 3.77 -14.82
C MET A 116 1.40 5.24 -14.51
N SER A 117 0.13 5.63 -14.35
CA SER A 117 -0.22 7.01 -13.98
C SER A 117 0.36 7.42 -12.63
N LYS A 118 0.36 6.50 -11.64
CA LYS A 118 0.94 6.73 -10.31
C LYS A 118 2.46 6.82 -10.34
N PHE A 119 3.11 5.95 -11.11
CA PHE A 119 4.56 6.04 -11.31
C PHE A 119 4.96 7.36 -11.95
N GLN A 120 4.29 7.77 -13.03
CA GLN A 120 4.57 9.02 -13.73
C GLN A 120 4.35 10.25 -12.85
N ALA A 121 3.30 10.27 -12.03
CA ALA A 121 3.05 11.36 -11.09
C ALA A 121 4.15 11.52 -10.02
N THR A 122 4.90 10.45 -9.74
CA THR A 122 5.97 10.43 -8.72
C THR A 122 7.34 10.75 -9.32
N VAL A 123 7.52 10.57 -10.63
CA VAL A 123 8.76 10.90 -11.35
C VAL A 123 8.69 12.35 -11.82
N LYS A 124 9.58 13.22 -11.31
CA LYS A 124 9.74 14.57 -11.88
C LYS A 124 10.13 14.43 -13.36
N PRO A 125 9.55 15.22 -14.28
CA PRO A 125 10.04 15.26 -15.66
C PRO A 125 11.56 15.53 -15.64
N ALA A 126 12.32 14.77 -16.43
CA ALA A 126 13.71 15.12 -16.67
C ALA A 126 13.74 16.54 -17.27
N ALA A 127 14.50 17.43 -16.62
CA ALA A 127 14.74 18.78 -17.12
C ALA A 127 15.62 18.75 -18.39
#